data_AF-A0A380NYE4-F1
#
_entry.id   AF-A0A380NYE4-F1
#
_cell.length_a   1.000
_cell.length_b   1.000
_cell.length_c   1.000
_cell.angle_alpha   90.00
_cell.angle_beta   90.00
_cell.angle_gamma   90.00
#
_symmetry.space_group_name_H-M   'P 1'
#
loop_
_entity.id
_entity.type
_entity.pdbx_description
1 polymer ?
#
loop_
_entity_poly.entity_id
_entity_poly.type
_entity_poly.pdbx_seq_one_letter_code
_entity_poly.pdbx_strand_id
1 'polypeptide(L)'
;MDEVQIRDIQTIAKKFSDLVDRKTTVEKAIREQGAWNASIEKALAEADSMQKVEDIYLPYKQKRRTKATIAKEAGLMPMAQFIQTFPESGIEDKAQTFINHEQGIESVEDVLAGVHEIFAEVVGENAGLREWVRNYTQKNGKLTSKSSGVRRIRIRKKFMNFTMTLVHHYLKF
;
A
#
# COMPACT_ATOMS: atom_id res chain seq x y z
N MET A 1 -9.75 31.51 -30.37
CA MET A 1 -9.31 30.25 -29.74
C MET A 1 -10.50 29.31 -29.77
N ASP A 2 -10.33 28.12 -30.35
CA ASP A 2 -11.38 27.10 -30.41
C ASP A 2 -11.36 26.22 -29.13
N GLU A 3 -12.48 25.56 -28.81
CA GLU A 3 -12.68 24.74 -27.60
C GLU A 3 -11.64 23.62 -27.49
N VAL A 4 -11.22 23.06 -28.64
CA VAL A 4 -10.14 22.07 -28.73
C VAL A 4 -8.80 22.66 -28.27
N GLN A 5 -8.46 23.88 -28.73
CA GLN A 5 -7.21 24.55 -28.37
C GLN A 5 -7.18 24.90 -26.88
N ILE A 6 -8.31 25.32 -26.30
CA ILE A 6 -8.43 25.59 -24.86
C ILE A 6 -8.18 24.31 -24.06
N ARG A 7 -8.77 23.19 -24.48
CA ARG A 7 -8.60 21.89 -23.82
C ARG A 7 -7.17 21.36 -23.90
N ASP A 8 -6.50 21.55 -25.02
CA ASP A 8 -5.10 21.14 -25.21
C ASP A 8 -4.16 21.94 -24.32
N ILE A 9 -4.35 23.27 -24.25
CA ILE A 9 -3.60 24.14 -23.34
C ILE A 9 -3.82 23.73 -21.89
N GLN A 10 -5.07 23.49 -21.48
CA GLN A 10 -5.37 23.02 -20.12
C GLN A 10 -4.69 21.69 -19.80
N THR A 11 -4.65 20.77 -20.76
CA THR A 11 -4.02 19.46 -20.60
C THR A 11 -2.49 19.60 -20.43
N ILE A 12 -1.86 20.45 -21.24
CA ILE A 12 -0.42 20.72 -21.15
C ILE A 12 -0.08 21.42 -19.83
N ALA A 13 -0.85 22.45 -19.47
CA ALA A 13 -0.67 23.19 -18.22
C ALA A 13 -0.79 22.25 -17.01
N LYS A 14 -1.77 21.36 -17.02
CA LYS A 14 -1.93 20.34 -15.96
C LYS A 14 -0.73 19.40 -15.89
N LYS A 15 -0.30 18.83 -17.02
CA LYS A 15 0.88 17.95 -17.06
C LYS A 15 2.14 18.63 -16.51
N PHE A 16 2.32 19.91 -16.82
CA PHE A 16 3.43 20.70 -16.31
C PHE A 16 3.33 20.92 -14.80
N SER A 17 2.14 21.28 -14.29
CA SER A 17 1.89 21.41 -12.85
C SER A 17 2.18 20.11 -12.12
N ASP A 18 1.63 18.99 -12.59
CA ASP A 18 1.82 17.66 -11.99
C ASP A 18 3.31 17.29 -11.94
N LEU A 19 4.07 17.63 -12.99
CA LEU A 19 5.52 17.40 -13.05
C LEU A 19 6.27 18.23 -11.99
N VAL A 20 5.97 19.52 -11.87
CA VAL A 20 6.60 20.42 -10.88
C VAL A 20 6.27 19.99 -9.45
N ASP A 21 5.02 19.64 -9.18
CA ASP A 21 4.58 19.15 -7.87
C ASP A 21 5.31 17.86 -7.51
N ARG A 22 5.49 16.96 -8.49
CA ARG A 22 6.21 15.71 -8.26
C ARG A 22 7.70 15.94 -8.00
N LYS A 23 8.36 16.80 -8.77
CA LYS A 23 9.77 17.19 -8.52
C LYS A 23 9.93 17.72 -7.10
N THR A 24 9.07 18.64 -6.67
CA THR A 24 9.11 19.22 -5.32
C THR A 24 8.94 18.15 -4.24
N THR A 25 8.02 17.20 -4.44
CA THR A 25 7.80 16.07 -3.52
C THR A 25 9.04 15.18 -3.41
N VAL A 26 9.66 14.86 -4.55
CA VAL A 26 10.87 14.02 -4.61
C VAL A 26 12.06 14.74 -3.95
N GLU A 27 12.25 16.02 -4.23
CA GLU A 27 13.30 16.83 -3.59
C GLU A 27 13.16 16.80 -2.07
N LYS A 28 11.97 17.09 -1.56
CA LYS A 28 11.70 17.05 -0.11
C LYS A 28 12.04 15.67 0.48
N ALA A 29 11.57 14.60 -0.16
CA ALA A 29 11.81 13.24 0.32
C ALA A 29 13.30 12.84 0.33
N ILE A 30 14.10 13.32 -0.63
CA ILE A 30 15.55 13.06 -0.70
C ILE A 30 16.30 13.91 0.33
N ARG A 31 15.90 15.18 0.52
CA ARG A 31 16.47 16.07 1.54
C ARG A 31 16.23 15.56 2.96
N GLU A 32 15.03 15.06 3.26
CA GLU A 32 14.70 14.46 4.55
C GLU A 32 15.55 13.22 4.88
N GLN A 33 16.07 12.53 3.85
CA GLN A 33 17.00 11.41 4.01
C GLN A 33 18.46 11.83 4.12
N GLY A 34 18.77 13.13 4.01
CA GLY A 34 20.14 13.65 4.02
C GLY A 34 20.95 13.29 2.76
N ALA A 35 20.31 12.77 1.71
CA ALA A 35 20.97 12.26 0.50
C ALA A 35 21.10 13.32 -0.62
N TRP A 36 20.61 14.54 -0.38
CA TRP A 36 20.59 15.62 -1.38
C TRP A 36 22.00 16.07 -1.76
N ASN A 37 22.24 16.24 -3.06
CA ASN A 37 23.51 16.74 -3.58
C ASN A 37 23.32 17.44 -4.94
N ALA A 38 24.37 18.14 -5.39
CA ALA A 38 24.35 18.93 -6.63
C ALA A 38 24.04 18.10 -7.89
N SER A 39 24.40 16.80 -7.92
CA SER A 39 24.08 15.93 -9.06
C SER A 39 22.58 15.63 -9.13
N ILE A 40 21.92 15.40 -7.99
CA ILE A 40 20.48 15.15 -7.92
C ILE A 40 19.72 16.43 -8.28
N GLU A 41 20.14 17.59 -7.75
CA GLU A 41 19.55 18.88 -8.06
C GLU A 41 19.54 19.15 -9.57
N LYS A 42 20.69 18.95 -10.22
CA LYS A 42 20.80 19.10 -11.68
C LYS A 42 19.92 18.10 -12.43
N ALA A 43 19.95 16.82 -12.05
CA ALA A 43 19.13 15.79 -12.70
C ALA A 43 17.63 16.07 -12.57
N LEU A 44 17.18 16.54 -11.40
CA LEU A 44 15.78 16.86 -11.15
C LEU A 44 15.34 18.13 -11.90
N ALA A 45 16.22 19.13 -12.01
CA ALA A 45 15.98 20.32 -12.82
C ALA A 45 15.79 19.96 -14.31
N GLU A 46 16.65 19.09 -14.85
CA GLU A 46 16.64 18.65 -16.25
C GLU A 46 15.54 17.62 -16.58
N ALA A 47 14.88 17.03 -15.58
CA ALA A 47 13.82 16.04 -15.81
C ALA A 47 12.59 16.68 -16.50
N ASP A 48 12.31 16.30 -17.74
CA ASP A 48 11.24 16.85 -18.58
C ASP A 48 9.94 16.01 -18.57
N SER A 49 9.95 14.89 -17.84
CA SER A 49 8.87 13.91 -17.84
C SER A 49 8.74 13.23 -16.49
N MET A 50 7.52 12.76 -16.19
CA MET A 50 7.20 12.09 -14.94
C MET A 50 8.09 10.85 -14.72
N GLN A 51 8.36 10.10 -15.80
CA GLN A 51 9.21 8.92 -15.74
C GLN A 51 10.62 9.23 -15.25
N LYS A 52 11.27 10.27 -15.80
CA LYS A 52 12.63 10.67 -15.37
C LYS A 52 12.65 11.08 -13.90
N VAL A 53 11.60 11.76 -13.42
CA VAL A 53 11.48 12.12 -12.00
C VAL A 53 11.36 10.86 -11.12
N GLU A 54 10.61 9.85 -11.55
CA GLU A 54 10.53 8.57 -10.82
C GLU A 54 11.84 7.79 -10.86
N ASP A 55 12.56 7.77 -11.98
CA ASP A 55 13.85 7.08 -12.11
C ASP A 55 14.90 7.69 -11.16
N ILE A 56 14.92 9.02 -11.05
CA ILE A 56 15.78 9.74 -10.08
C ILE A 56 15.38 9.40 -8.64
N TYR A 57 14.08 9.31 -8.35
CA TYR A 57 13.60 9.01 -7.00
C TYR A 57 13.79 7.55 -6.60
N LEU A 58 13.85 6.62 -7.56
CA LEU A 58 13.83 5.17 -7.33
C LEU A 58 14.83 4.68 -6.27
N PRO A 59 16.11 5.12 -6.25
CA PRO A 59 17.08 4.71 -5.23
C PRO A 59 16.75 5.21 -3.82
N TYR A 60 16.00 6.31 -3.72
CA TYR A 60 15.65 7.00 -2.47
C TYR A 60 14.21 6.73 -2.04
N LYS A 61 13.47 5.94 -2.83
CA LYS A 61 12.12 5.56 -2.49
C LYS A 61 12.18 4.66 -1.26
N GLN A 62 11.78 5.22 -0.12
CA GLN A 62 11.68 4.45 1.11
C GLN A 62 10.82 3.21 0.84
N LYS A 63 11.39 2.04 1.12
CA LYS A 63 10.56 0.83 1.26
C LYS A 63 9.57 1.14 2.38
N ARG A 64 8.28 0.91 2.13
CA ARG A 64 7.25 1.12 3.16
C ARG A 64 7.70 0.35 4.39
N ARG A 65 7.97 1.05 5.50
CA ARG A 65 8.09 0.40 6.81
C ARG A 65 6.70 -0.12 7.15
N THR A 66 6.49 -1.41 6.92
CA THR A 66 5.25 -2.09 7.27
C THR A 66 5.20 -2.25 8.77
N LYS A 67 4.01 -2.43 9.34
CA LYS A 67 3.88 -2.78 10.76
C LYS A 67 4.66 -4.06 11.10
N ALA A 68 4.72 -5.01 10.17
CA ALA A 68 5.56 -6.20 10.27
C ALA A 68 7.06 -5.88 10.32
N THR A 69 7.54 -4.94 9.51
CA THR A 69 8.94 -4.48 9.56
C THR A 69 9.25 -3.86 10.93
N ILE A 70 8.37 -3.00 11.43
CA ILE A 70 8.51 -2.38 12.76
C ILE A 70 8.53 -3.45 13.86
N ALA A 71 7.63 -4.43 13.81
CA ALA A 71 7.59 -5.54 14.76
C ALA A 71 8.87 -6.39 14.73
N LYS A 72 9.44 -6.64 13.55
CA LYS A 72 10.73 -7.36 13.41
C LYS A 72 11.89 -6.56 14.00
N GLU A 73 11.95 -5.25 13.73
CA GLU A 73 12.95 -4.34 14.26
C GLU A 73 12.85 -4.19 15.78
N ALA A 74 11.63 -4.25 16.34
CA ALA A 74 11.38 -4.30 17.77
C ALA A 74 11.72 -5.67 18.42
N GLY A 75 12.26 -6.62 17.66
CA GLY A 75 12.76 -7.90 18.17
C GLY A 75 11.69 -8.97 18.36
N LEU A 76 10.51 -8.86 17.73
CA LEU A 76 9.42 -9.82 17.91
C LEU A 76 9.54 -11.09 17.05
N MET A 77 10.56 -11.20 16.19
CA MET A 77 10.75 -12.38 15.33
C MET A 77 10.89 -13.71 16.10
N PRO A 78 11.64 -13.79 17.23
CA PRO A 78 11.71 -15.02 18.03
C PRO A 78 10.37 -15.40 18.67
N MET A 79 9.53 -14.42 19.02
CA MET A 79 8.18 -14.69 19.52
C MET A 79 7.29 -15.28 18.41
N ALA A 80 7.36 -14.72 17.19
CA ALA A 80 6.66 -15.28 16.04
C ALA A 80 7.10 -16.73 15.74
N GLN A 81 8.40 -17.01 15.80
CA GLN A 81 8.94 -18.37 15.62
C GLN A 81 8.45 -19.33 16.71
N PHE A 82 8.36 -18.88 17.96
CA PHE A 82 7.81 -19.68 19.06
C PHE A 82 6.34 -20.02 18.82
N ILE A 83 5.50 -19.04 18.45
CA ILE A 83 4.08 -19.31 18.14
C ILE A 83 3.96 -20.30 16.95
N GLN A 84 4.87 -20.21 15.98
CA GLN A 84 4.87 -21.10 14.82
C GLN A 84 5.16 -22.57 15.17
N THR A 85 5.71 -22.89 16.35
CA THR A 85 5.84 -24.27 16.81
C THR A 85 4.54 -24.85 17.38
N PHE A 86 3.44 -24.10 17.35
CA PHE A 86 2.14 -24.46 17.90
C PHE A 86 2.21 -24.93 19.37
N PRO A 87 2.72 -24.09 20.29
CA PRO A 87 2.78 -24.42 21.71
C PRO A 87 1.36 -24.60 22.28
N GLU A 88 1.17 -25.59 23.14
CA GLU A 88 -0.13 -25.85 23.80
C GLU A 88 -0.45 -24.83 24.90
N SER A 89 0.57 -24.15 25.45
CA SER A 89 0.43 -23.17 26.53
C SER A 89 1.66 -22.23 26.61
N GLY A 90 1.55 -21.16 27.41
CA GLY A 90 2.67 -20.28 27.74
C GLY A 90 2.97 -19.20 26.70
N ILE A 91 2.01 -18.93 25.79
CA ILE A 91 2.12 -17.84 24.82
C ILE A 91 2.15 -16.50 25.53
N GLU A 92 1.24 -16.28 26.46
CA GLU A 92 1.13 -15.04 27.24
C GLU A 92 2.37 -14.83 28.12
N ASP A 93 2.82 -15.87 28.82
CA ASP A 93 4.03 -15.82 29.66
C ASP A 93 5.27 -15.51 28.82
N LYS A 94 5.40 -16.14 27.64
CA LYS A 94 6.50 -15.85 26.74
C LYS A 94 6.41 -14.44 26.18
N ALA A 95 5.21 -13.97 25.83
CA ALA A 95 4.98 -12.62 25.32
C ALA A 95 5.37 -11.53 26.32
N GLN A 96 5.14 -11.72 27.62
CA GLN A 96 5.58 -10.77 28.66
C GLN A 96 7.09 -10.48 28.60
N THR A 97 7.90 -11.46 28.18
CA THR A 97 9.35 -11.29 28.04
C THR A 97 9.77 -10.40 26.87
N PHE A 98 8.84 -10.02 25.99
CA PHE A 98 9.07 -9.16 24.83
C PHE A 98 8.50 -7.73 25.01
N ILE A 99 7.94 -7.40 26.17
CA ILE A 99 7.52 -6.02 26.47
C ILE A 99 8.76 -5.12 26.50
N ASN A 100 8.72 -4.05 25.71
CA ASN A 100 9.81 -3.10 25.57
C ASN A 100 9.27 -1.69 25.31
N HIS A 101 9.21 -0.89 26.38
CA HIS A 101 8.70 0.48 26.33
C HIS A 101 9.52 1.39 25.41
N GLU A 102 10.84 1.16 25.26
CA GLU A 102 11.69 1.96 24.36
C GLU A 102 11.35 1.72 22.88
N GLN A 103 10.80 0.54 22.56
CA GLN A 103 10.36 0.16 21.22
C GLN A 103 8.84 0.33 21.02
N GLY A 104 8.15 0.97 21.96
CA GLY A 104 6.70 1.22 21.89
C GLY A 104 5.84 -0.03 22.07
N ILE A 105 6.38 -1.07 22.73
CA ILE A 105 5.64 -2.29 23.10
C ILE A 105 5.31 -2.17 24.58
N GLU A 106 4.08 -1.80 24.92
CA GLU A 106 3.67 -1.48 26.29
C GLU A 106 2.97 -2.66 26.98
N SER A 107 2.48 -3.62 26.22
CA SER A 107 1.62 -4.70 26.70
C SER A 107 1.84 -6.03 25.97
N VAL A 108 1.29 -7.11 26.54
CA VAL A 108 1.24 -8.42 25.86
C VAL A 108 0.43 -8.32 24.57
N GLU A 109 -0.64 -7.52 24.58
CA GLU A 109 -1.48 -7.26 23.42
C GLU A 109 -0.68 -6.62 22.28
N ASP A 110 0.22 -5.69 22.58
CA ASP A 110 1.10 -5.08 21.57
C ASP A 110 2.09 -6.09 20.98
N VAL A 111 2.65 -6.99 21.82
CA VAL A 111 3.51 -8.09 21.36
C VAL A 111 2.75 -8.97 20.38
N LEU A 112 1.55 -9.42 20.75
CA LEU A 112 0.73 -10.30 19.92
C LEU A 112 0.25 -9.59 18.64
N ALA A 113 -0.06 -8.30 18.70
CA ALA A 113 -0.40 -7.50 17.53
C ALA A 113 0.80 -7.38 16.57
N GLY A 114 2.01 -7.16 17.09
CA GLY A 114 3.23 -7.14 16.29
C GLY A 114 3.51 -8.49 15.63
N VAL A 115 3.37 -9.59 16.37
CA VAL A 115 3.51 -10.95 15.82
C VAL A 115 2.44 -11.25 14.77
N HIS A 116 1.20 -10.81 14.98
CA HIS A 116 0.14 -10.91 13.98
C HIS A 116 0.51 -10.21 12.67
N GLU A 117 1.07 -8.99 12.73
CA GLU A 117 1.51 -8.27 11.53
C GLU A 117 2.64 -9.02 10.80
N ILE A 118 3.57 -9.65 11.53
CA ILE A 118 4.61 -10.52 10.95
C ILE A 118 3.98 -11.67 10.18
N PHE A 119 2.99 -12.37 10.76
CA PHE A 119 2.31 -13.46 10.06
C PHE A 119 1.46 -12.97 8.88
N ALA A 120 0.81 -11.82 9.00
CA ALA A 120 0.04 -11.22 7.91
C ALA A 120 0.92 -10.93 6.69
N GLU A 121 2.15 -10.45 6.91
CA GLU A 121 3.14 -10.25 5.85
C GLU A 121 3.55 -11.61 5.23
N VAL A 122 3.92 -12.60 6.03
CA VAL A 122 4.35 -13.93 5.54
C VAL A 122 3.24 -14.61 4.74
N VAL A 123 2.01 -14.61 5.24
CA VAL A 123 0.84 -15.22 4.57
C VAL A 123 0.48 -14.44 3.31
N GLY A 124 0.49 -13.10 3.38
CA GLY A 124 0.21 -12.23 2.25
C GLY A 124 1.24 -12.34 1.13
N GLU A 125 2.51 -12.61 1.47
CA GLU A 125 3.61 -12.77 0.52
C GLU A 125 3.72 -14.19 -0.06
N ASN A 126 3.03 -15.18 0.51
CA ASN A 126 2.99 -16.54 -0.04
C ASN A 126 2.23 -16.60 -1.38
N ALA A 127 2.96 -16.85 -2.47
CA ALA A 127 2.40 -16.87 -3.83
C ALA A 127 1.31 -17.94 -4.02
N GLY A 128 1.49 -19.14 -3.45
CA GLY A 128 0.53 -20.23 -3.54
C GLY A 128 -0.79 -19.92 -2.82
N LEU A 129 -0.71 -19.33 -1.62
CA LEU A 129 -1.90 -18.89 -0.88
C LEU A 129 -2.63 -17.77 -1.63
N ARG A 130 -1.92 -16.79 -2.19
CA ARG A 130 -2.55 -15.74 -3.01
C ARG A 130 -3.26 -16.29 -4.24
N GLU A 131 -2.65 -17.25 -4.93
CA GLU A 131 -3.27 -17.92 -6.07
C GLU A 131 -4.53 -18.68 -5.64
N TRP A 132 -4.44 -19.46 -4.55
CA TRP A 132 -5.57 -20.19 -4.01
C TRP A 132 -6.72 -19.26 -3.62
N VAL A 133 -6.46 -18.17 -2.87
CA VAL A 133 -7.48 -17.18 -2.47
C VAL A 133 -8.12 -16.54 -3.69
N ARG A 134 -7.33 -16.19 -4.72
CA ARG A 134 -7.85 -15.61 -5.96
C ARG A 134 -8.77 -16.60 -6.68
N ASN A 135 -8.34 -17.85 -6.84
CA ASN A 135 -9.12 -18.90 -7.50
C ASN A 135 -10.40 -19.23 -6.72
N TYR A 136 -10.32 -19.28 -5.39
CA TYR A 136 -11.48 -19.47 -4.52
C TYR A 136 -12.48 -18.32 -4.64
N THR A 137 -12.00 -17.08 -4.59
CA THR A 137 -12.84 -15.87 -4.74
C THR A 137 -13.48 -15.79 -6.12
N GLN A 138 -12.76 -16.19 -7.18
CA GLN A 138 -13.31 -16.24 -8.54
C GLN A 138 -14.39 -17.31 -8.73
N LYS A 139 -14.42 -18.36 -7.91
CA LYS A 139 -15.42 -19.44 -7.98
C LYS A 139 -16.59 -19.24 -7.02
N ASN A 140 -16.34 -18.60 -5.88
CA ASN A 140 -17.29 -18.55 -4.76
C ASN A 140 -17.66 -17.13 -4.33
N GLY A 141 -16.90 -16.13 -4.77
CA GLY A 141 -17.08 -14.74 -4.36
C GLY A 141 -18.41 -14.17 -4.84
N LYS A 142 -18.97 -13.25 -4.04
CA LYS A 142 -20.18 -12.51 -4.39
C LYS A 142 -19.83 -11.04 -4.52
N LEU A 143 -20.08 -10.47 -5.69
CA LEU A 143 -19.96 -9.04 -5.91
C LEU A 143 -21.21 -8.36 -5.36
N THR A 144 -21.05 -7.46 -4.38
CA THR A 144 -22.13 -6.66 -3.80
C THR A 144 -21.91 -5.18 -4.11
N SER A 145 -23.00 -4.47 -4.40
CA SER A 145 -22.98 -3.00 -4.52
C SER A 145 -24.01 -2.41 -3.57
N LYS A 146 -23.60 -1.41 -2.79
CA LYS A 146 -24.46 -0.68 -1.86
C LYS A 146 -24.43 0.80 -2.22
N SER A 147 -25.59 1.39 -2.52
CA SER A 147 -25.67 2.83 -2.76
C SER A 147 -25.58 3.58 -1.43
N SER A 148 -24.55 4.40 -1.25
CA SER A 148 -24.61 5.53 -0.32
C SER A 148 -25.50 6.61 -0.95
N GLY A 149 -26.74 6.80 -0.49
CA GLY A 149 -27.61 7.89 -0.99
C GLY A 149 -26.96 9.27 -0.74
N VAL A 150 -27.25 10.39 -1.40
CA VAL A 150 -28.21 10.78 -2.46
C VAL A 150 -27.55 11.89 -3.29
N ARG A 151 -27.36 11.68 -4.59
CA ARG A 151 -27.55 12.72 -5.62
C ARG A 151 -28.23 12.06 -6.80
N ARG A 152 -29.38 12.59 -7.21
CA ARG A 152 -30.07 12.20 -8.45
C ARG A 152 -29.18 12.60 -9.62
N ILE A 153 -28.24 11.73 -9.99
CA ILE A 153 -27.74 11.68 -11.36
C ILE A 153 -28.49 10.54 -12.01
N ARG A 154 -29.21 10.86 -13.08
CA ARG A 154 -29.98 9.93 -13.90
C ARG A 154 -29.00 9.04 -14.70
N ILE A 155 -28.19 8.24 -14.03
CA ILE A 155 -27.31 7.23 -14.66
C ILE A 155 -27.84 5.85 -14.27
N ARG A 156 -28.50 5.23 -15.26
CA ARG A 156 -28.82 3.80 -15.41
C ARG A 156 -29.20 3.04 -14.12
N LYS A 157 -30.52 2.84 -13.95
CA LYS A 157 -31.23 1.91 -13.03
C LYS A 157 -30.74 0.44 -12.99
N LYS A 158 -29.61 0.06 -13.62
CA LYS A 158 -29.21 -1.34 -13.83
C LYS A 158 -28.28 -1.93 -12.75
N PHE A 159 -27.75 -1.12 -11.82
CA PHE A 159 -26.74 -1.56 -10.85
C PHE A 159 -27.04 -1.21 -9.39
N MET A 160 -28.30 -0.89 -9.08
CA MET A 160 -28.70 -0.62 -7.70
C MET A 160 -29.04 -1.95 -7.02
N ASN A 161 -28.31 -2.29 -5.94
CA ASN A 161 -28.51 -3.47 -5.09
C ASN A 161 -28.51 -4.81 -5.86
N PHE A 162 -27.33 -5.25 -6.31
CA PHE A 162 -27.16 -6.57 -6.92
C PHE A 162 -26.10 -7.38 -6.19
N THR A 163 -26.37 -8.67 -6.04
CA THR A 163 -25.40 -9.67 -5.58
C THR A 163 -25.20 -10.67 -6.71
N MET A 164 -24.02 -10.68 -7.33
CA MET A 164 -23.69 -11.65 -8.37
C MET A 164 -22.65 -12.63 -7.86
N THR A 165 -22.90 -13.92 -7.98
CA THR A 165 -21.86 -14.92 -7.79
C THR A 165 -20.88 -14.81 -8.95
N LEU A 166 -19.59 -14.66 -8.65
CA LEU A 166 -18.50 -14.79 -9.61
C LEU A 166 -18.46 -16.26 -10.02
N VAL A 167 -19.23 -16.66 -11.03
CA VAL A 167 -19.01 -17.92 -11.74
C VAL A 167 -19.14 -17.60 -13.22
N HIS A 168 -17.99 -17.49 -13.89
CA HIS A 168 -17.89 -17.31 -15.35
C HIS A 168 -18.62 -16.09 -15.92
N HIS A 169 -18.02 -14.91 -15.81
CA HIS A 169 -18.24 -13.86 -16.79
C HIS A 169 -16.90 -13.29 -17.25
N TYR A 170 -16.41 -13.82 -18.37
CA TYR A 170 -15.42 -13.15 -19.21
C TYR A 170 -16.06 -11.85 -19.71
N LEU A 171 -15.79 -10.73 -19.04
CA LEU A 171 -15.92 -9.42 -19.65
C LEU A 171 -14.63 -9.16 -20.42
N LYS A 172 -14.63 -9.55 -21.70
CA LYS A 172 -13.74 -8.93 -22.70
C LYS A 172 -14.16 -7.46 -22.79
N PHE A 173 -13.31 -6.57 -22.29
CA PHE A 173 -13.21 -5.19 -22.77
C PHE A 173 -11.87 -5.07 -23.50
#